data_AF-A0A4Q7XDJ4-F1
#
_entry.id   AF-A0A4Q7XDJ4-F1
#
_cell.length_a   1.000
_cell.length_b   1.000
_cell.length_c   1.000
_cell.angle_alpha   90.00
_cell.angle_beta   90.00
_cell.angle_gamma   90.00
#
_symmetry.space_group_name_H-M   'P 1'
#
loop_
_entity.id
_entity.type
_entity.pdbx_description
1 polymer ?
#
loop_
_entity_poly.entity_id
_entity_poly.type
_entity_poly.pdbx_seq_one_letter_code
_entity_poly.pdbx_strand_id
1 'polypeptide(L)'
;MAEQAQVAVRITGADHTSWNRVWDVLEADDRRWGLACRDNSLRYHPEHIVESLRTMFDRAGERHGDWTLQRFKEAIRVVLHENIHLLAARGTSHSTGMDAYKEPAHEVVEEATTELATQILLDKYIAELDLERIAPGISEVSTPPPYGEYRPAVERFANAVGARVELSGDKVILLMAVVNAEDKFRVAAELLYDKTLSDVVPEQARAGAVAEIEAAMKPAFASIHGYDANDPLDVKMSAMAGLQAFQQANAKVNDLAKYWSANQDLRRSMDAGLGATPPLHSAQVPTPGAAPVPRRSANQPQAHREPPTSRGD
;
A
#
# COMPACT_ATOMS: atom_id res chain seq x y z
N MET A 1 -13.49 -9.04 21.26
CA MET A 1 -12.75 -9.55 20.09
C MET A 1 -13.45 -9.21 18.78
N ALA A 2 -14.34 -10.03 18.19
CA ALA A 2 -14.83 -9.83 16.81
C ALA A 2 -15.24 -8.38 16.41
N GLU A 3 -15.87 -7.63 17.32
CA GLU A 3 -16.31 -6.24 17.08
C GLU A 3 -15.18 -5.29 16.68
N GLN A 4 -13.96 -5.47 17.20
CA GLN A 4 -12.85 -4.53 17.01
C GLN A 4 -12.51 -4.31 15.53
N ALA A 5 -12.49 -5.39 14.73
CA ALA A 5 -12.24 -5.32 13.30
C ALA A 5 -13.47 -4.84 12.51
N GLN A 6 -14.68 -5.06 13.04
CA GLN A 6 -15.91 -4.54 12.44
C GLN A 6 -16.02 -3.02 12.61
N VAL A 7 -15.60 -2.48 13.75
CA VAL A 7 -15.43 -1.03 13.94
C VAL A 7 -14.39 -0.50 12.95
N ALA A 8 -13.22 -1.14 12.82
CA ALA A 8 -12.19 -0.70 11.87
C ALA A 8 -12.73 -0.59 10.43
N VAL A 9 -13.50 -1.59 9.96
CA VAL A 9 -14.22 -1.54 8.68
C VAL A 9 -15.24 -0.40 8.63
N ARG A 10 -16.11 -0.24 9.65
CA ARG A 10 -17.12 0.83 9.70
C ARG A 10 -16.52 2.23 9.66
N ILE A 11 -15.43 2.48 10.40
CA ILE A 11 -14.91 3.84 10.55
C ILE A 11 -14.07 4.30 9.36
N THR A 12 -13.45 3.36 8.63
CA THR A 12 -12.70 3.60 7.39
C THR A 12 -13.59 3.63 6.14
N GLY A 13 -14.61 2.76 6.09
CA GLY A 13 -15.40 2.50 4.89
C GLY A 13 -14.78 1.46 3.95
N ALA A 14 -13.92 0.57 4.46
CA ALA A 14 -13.42 -0.59 3.71
C ALA A 14 -14.55 -1.54 3.28
N ASP A 15 -14.29 -2.38 2.27
CA ASP A 15 -15.25 -3.41 1.83
C ASP A 15 -15.36 -4.54 2.86
N HIS A 16 -14.23 -5.00 3.39
CA HIS A 16 -14.17 -5.98 4.47
C HIS A 16 -12.82 -5.96 5.21
N THR A 17 -12.70 -6.81 6.24
CA THR A 17 -11.44 -7.18 6.88
C THR A 17 -11.12 -8.65 6.59
N SER A 18 -9.86 -8.95 6.31
CA SER A 18 -9.33 -10.29 6.09
C SER A 18 -9.16 -11.09 7.39
N TRP A 19 -9.29 -10.46 8.57
CA TRP A 19 -8.97 -11.09 9.86
C TRP A 19 -9.75 -12.39 10.10
N ASN A 20 -9.01 -13.49 10.23
CA ASN A 20 -9.53 -14.85 10.39
C ASN A 20 -10.12 -15.13 11.80
N ARG A 21 -10.13 -14.12 12.70
CA ARG A 21 -10.54 -14.17 14.12
C ARG A 21 -9.62 -14.96 15.05
N VAL A 22 -8.53 -15.53 14.55
CA VAL A 22 -7.43 -16.07 15.37
C VAL A 22 -6.56 -14.91 15.84
N TRP A 23 -6.12 -14.99 17.09
CA TRP A 23 -5.06 -14.15 17.61
C TRP A 23 -4.17 -14.96 18.55
N ASP A 24 -2.93 -14.55 18.71
CA ASP A 24 -1.96 -15.17 19.61
C ASP A 24 -1.03 -14.11 20.24
N VAL A 25 -0.11 -14.55 21.09
CA VAL A 25 0.87 -13.70 21.77
C VAL A 25 2.18 -13.69 20.95
N LEU A 26 2.92 -12.58 20.94
CA LEU A 26 4.32 -12.53 20.44
C LEU A 26 5.30 -13.12 21.48
N GLU A 27 6.53 -13.41 21.07
CA GLU A 27 7.59 -13.74 22.04
C GLU A 27 7.86 -12.52 22.94
N ALA A 28 8.24 -12.75 24.20
CA ALA A 28 8.39 -11.68 25.19
C ALA A 28 9.62 -10.76 24.96
N ASP A 29 10.48 -11.11 24.01
CA ASP A 29 11.63 -10.31 23.54
C ASP A 29 11.43 -9.77 22.10
N ASP A 30 10.24 -9.96 21.50
CA ASP A 30 9.92 -9.36 20.20
C ASP A 30 9.84 -7.83 20.33
N ARG A 31 10.53 -7.12 19.43
CA ARG A 31 10.57 -5.65 19.43
C ARG A 31 9.27 -5.01 18.93
N ARG A 32 8.37 -5.79 18.32
CA ARG A 32 7.08 -5.33 17.81
C ARG A 32 5.99 -5.46 18.87
N TRP A 33 5.02 -4.56 18.83
CA TRP A 33 3.89 -4.59 19.78
C TRP A 33 2.65 -5.30 19.20
N GLY A 34 2.47 -5.26 17.88
CA GLY A 34 1.52 -6.07 17.15
C GLY A 34 2.15 -6.72 15.91
N LEU A 35 1.39 -7.60 15.25
CA LEU A 35 1.73 -8.16 13.94
C LEU A 35 0.48 -8.74 13.24
N ALA A 36 0.04 -8.11 12.16
CA ALA A 36 -0.79 -8.73 11.12
C ALA A 36 0.00 -9.84 10.42
N CYS A 37 -0.49 -11.09 10.50
CA CYS A 37 0.19 -12.26 9.97
C CYS A 37 -0.35 -12.66 8.57
N ARG A 38 0.50 -13.28 7.74
CA ARG A 38 0.14 -13.69 6.35
C ARG A 38 -1.06 -14.64 6.26
N ASP A 39 -1.34 -15.41 7.31
CA ASP A 39 -2.52 -16.28 7.42
C ASP A 39 -3.81 -15.51 7.81
N ASN A 40 -3.70 -14.19 7.96
CA ASN A 40 -4.68 -13.23 8.45
C ASN A 40 -5.03 -13.40 9.94
N SER A 41 -4.13 -13.95 10.75
CA SER A 41 -4.19 -13.87 12.23
C SER A 41 -3.54 -12.58 12.75
N LEU A 42 -3.74 -12.27 14.03
CA LEU A 42 -3.15 -11.12 14.72
C LEU A 42 -2.28 -11.60 15.90
N ARG A 43 -1.02 -11.15 16.01
CA ARG A 43 -0.21 -11.40 17.21
C ARG A 43 0.03 -10.10 17.99
N TYR A 44 0.09 -10.19 19.32
CA TYR A 44 0.26 -9.03 20.19
C TYR A 44 1.28 -9.28 21.31
N HIS A 45 2.06 -8.25 21.66
CA HIS A 45 3.08 -8.34 22.71
C HIS A 45 2.45 -8.54 24.11
N PRO A 46 2.96 -9.49 24.92
CA PRO A 46 2.33 -9.87 26.19
C PRO A 46 2.17 -8.70 27.16
N GLU A 47 3.26 -7.99 27.49
CA GLU A 47 3.24 -6.94 28.51
C GLU A 47 2.67 -5.61 28.01
N HIS A 48 3.15 -5.13 26.85
CA HIS A 48 2.72 -3.85 26.29
C HIS A 48 1.24 -3.83 25.88
N ILE A 49 0.72 -4.90 25.26
CA ILE A 49 -0.64 -4.94 24.72
C ILE A 49 -1.57 -5.83 25.55
N VAL A 50 -1.25 -7.12 25.70
CA VAL A 50 -2.21 -8.09 26.27
C VAL A 50 -2.48 -7.82 27.75
N GLU A 51 -1.46 -7.49 28.55
CA GLU A 51 -1.63 -7.09 29.95
C GLU A 51 -2.31 -5.72 30.09
N SER A 52 -1.94 -4.73 29.26
CA SER A 52 -2.56 -3.39 29.28
C SER A 52 -4.07 -3.49 28.99
N LEU A 53 -4.47 -4.21 27.94
CA LEU A 53 -5.89 -4.43 27.60
C LEU A 53 -6.63 -5.26 28.65
N ARG A 54 -6.00 -6.32 29.19
CA ARG A 54 -6.58 -7.09 30.30
C ARG A 54 -6.85 -6.21 31.50
N THR A 55 -5.87 -5.41 31.93
CA THR A 55 -6.00 -4.49 33.07
C THR A 55 -7.11 -3.46 32.84
N MET A 56 -7.26 -2.97 31.61
CA MET A 56 -8.33 -2.05 31.22
C MET A 56 -9.73 -2.66 31.37
N PHE A 57 -9.94 -3.90 30.91
CA PHE A 57 -11.24 -4.58 31.00
C PHE A 57 -11.54 -5.17 32.39
N ASP A 58 -10.54 -5.69 33.11
CA ASP A 58 -10.69 -6.23 34.47
C ASP A 58 -11.06 -5.14 35.49
N ARG A 59 -10.79 -3.86 35.17
CA ARG A 59 -11.07 -2.68 36.00
C ARG A 59 -12.07 -1.71 35.36
N ALA A 60 -12.94 -2.22 34.48
CA ALA A 60 -13.86 -1.41 33.68
C ALA A 60 -14.66 -0.38 34.53
N GLY A 61 -14.46 0.90 34.25
CA GLY A 61 -15.10 2.02 34.92
C GLY A 61 -14.36 2.58 36.14
N GLU A 62 -13.23 2.01 36.55
CA GLU A 62 -12.31 2.65 37.50
C GLU A 62 -11.71 3.93 36.90
N ARG A 63 -11.44 4.93 37.73
CA ARG A 63 -10.63 6.09 37.32
C ARG A 63 -9.15 5.74 37.43
N HIS A 64 -8.40 6.04 36.38
CA HIS A 64 -6.95 5.84 36.33
C HIS A 64 -6.22 7.17 36.14
N GLY A 65 -4.93 7.19 36.47
CA GLY A 65 -4.05 8.34 36.17
C GLY A 65 -3.56 8.32 34.73
N ASP A 66 -3.16 9.48 34.23
CA ASP A 66 -2.82 9.78 32.84
C ASP A 66 -1.90 8.74 32.20
N TRP A 67 -0.84 8.31 32.90
CA TRP A 67 0.12 7.31 32.40
C TRP A 67 -0.50 5.94 32.13
N THR A 68 -1.47 5.51 32.96
CA THR A 68 -2.20 4.25 32.75
C THR A 68 -3.17 4.38 31.58
N LEU A 69 -3.87 5.52 31.48
CA LEU A 69 -4.74 5.82 30.35
C LEU A 69 -3.95 5.91 29.03
N GLN A 70 -2.73 6.47 29.05
CA GLN A 70 -1.80 6.48 27.92
C GLN A 70 -1.43 5.06 27.49
N ARG A 71 -1.05 4.18 28.43
CA ARG A 71 -0.80 2.75 28.12
C ARG A 71 -2.02 2.06 27.49
N PHE A 72 -3.23 2.40 27.94
CA PHE A 72 -4.46 1.84 27.36
C PHE A 72 -4.73 2.38 25.96
N LYS A 73 -4.62 3.70 25.74
CA LYS A 73 -4.79 4.34 24.43
C LYS A 73 -3.74 3.84 23.43
N GLU A 74 -2.51 3.66 23.88
CA GLU A 74 -1.40 3.10 23.11
C GLU A 74 -1.69 1.65 22.66
N ALA A 75 -2.20 0.81 23.57
CA ALA A 75 -2.57 -0.55 23.24
C ALA A 75 -3.76 -0.62 22.26
N ILE A 76 -4.73 0.29 22.38
CA ILE A 76 -5.82 0.45 21.41
C ILE A 76 -5.33 0.98 20.06
N ARG A 77 -4.32 1.87 20.02
CA ARG A 77 -3.67 2.32 18.77
C ARG A 77 -3.08 1.14 18.02
N VAL A 78 -2.30 0.29 18.69
CA VAL A 78 -1.71 -0.91 18.08
C VAL A 78 -2.80 -1.88 17.60
N VAL A 79 -3.87 -2.11 18.37
CA VAL A 79 -4.99 -2.93 17.89
C VAL A 79 -5.61 -2.37 16.61
N LEU A 80 -5.81 -1.04 16.50
CA LEU A 80 -6.34 -0.42 15.28
C LEU A 80 -5.35 -0.53 14.11
N HIS A 81 -4.06 -0.27 14.34
CA HIS A 81 -2.98 -0.35 13.35
C HIS A 81 -2.95 -1.72 12.66
N GLU A 82 -2.85 -2.82 13.43
CA GLU A 82 -2.83 -4.18 12.87
C GLU A 82 -4.12 -4.54 12.12
N ASN A 83 -5.24 -3.89 12.44
CA ASN A 83 -6.51 -4.14 11.76
C ASN A 83 -6.64 -3.36 10.46
N ILE A 84 -5.96 -2.22 10.32
CA ILE A 84 -5.88 -1.47 9.06
C ILE A 84 -5.06 -2.25 8.02
N HIS A 85 -3.94 -2.89 8.40
CA HIS A 85 -3.23 -3.83 7.53
C HIS A 85 -4.10 -5.00 7.03
N LEU A 86 -5.09 -5.42 7.83
CA LEU A 86 -6.03 -6.47 7.46
C LEU A 86 -7.30 -5.96 6.76
N LEU A 87 -7.41 -4.67 6.43
CA LEU A 87 -8.48 -4.17 5.54
C LEU A 87 -8.16 -4.50 4.08
N ALA A 88 -9.20 -4.79 3.31
CA ALA A 88 -9.05 -5.15 1.91
C ALA A 88 -10.15 -4.56 1.02
N ALA A 89 -9.81 -4.42 -0.26
CA ALA A 89 -10.72 -4.01 -1.31
C ALA A 89 -11.62 -5.19 -1.73
N ARG A 90 -12.70 -4.88 -2.46
CA ARG A 90 -13.63 -5.91 -2.92
C ARG A 90 -12.95 -6.94 -3.81
N GLY A 91 -12.95 -8.20 -3.36
CA GLY A 91 -12.40 -9.33 -4.10
C GLY A 91 -10.89 -9.55 -3.94
N THR A 92 -10.20 -8.75 -3.13
CA THR A 92 -8.82 -9.03 -2.69
C THR A 92 -8.80 -9.58 -1.26
N SER A 93 -7.60 -9.85 -0.73
CA SER A 93 -7.37 -10.07 0.70
C SER A 93 -6.00 -9.50 1.08
N HIS A 94 -5.75 -9.27 2.37
CA HIS A 94 -4.42 -8.89 2.88
C HIS A 94 -3.32 -9.82 2.34
N SER A 95 -3.54 -11.14 2.39
CA SER A 95 -2.56 -12.14 1.93
C SER A 95 -2.19 -12.05 0.44
N THR A 96 -2.98 -11.35 -0.38
CA THR A 96 -2.71 -11.08 -1.81
C THR A 96 -1.58 -10.06 -1.98
N GLY A 97 -1.58 -8.97 -1.21
CA GLY A 97 -0.57 -7.91 -1.30
C GLY A 97 0.79 -8.26 -0.67
N MET A 98 0.89 -9.38 0.05
CA MET A 98 2.05 -9.77 0.87
C MET A 98 3.33 -10.10 0.09
N ASP A 99 3.26 -10.28 -1.23
CA ASP A 99 4.46 -10.40 -2.06
C ASP A 99 4.94 -9.02 -2.57
N ALA A 100 4.03 -8.08 -2.85
CA ALA A 100 4.37 -6.69 -3.16
C ALA A 100 4.90 -5.92 -1.93
N TYR A 101 4.38 -6.20 -0.72
CA TYR A 101 4.85 -5.61 0.54
C TYR A 101 6.38 -5.74 0.72
N LYS A 102 7.02 -6.77 0.15
CA LYS A 102 8.48 -6.99 0.24
C LYS A 102 9.31 -6.05 -0.62
N GLU A 103 8.69 -5.25 -1.47
CA GLU A 103 9.38 -4.20 -2.23
C GLU A 103 9.50 -2.94 -1.36
N PRO A 104 10.70 -2.34 -1.19
CA PRO A 104 10.91 -1.21 -0.28
C PRO A 104 9.96 -0.01 -0.45
N ALA A 105 9.49 0.26 -1.67
CA ALA A 105 8.52 1.32 -1.92
C ALA A 105 7.10 0.99 -1.39
N HIS A 106 6.73 -0.29 -1.39
CA HIS A 106 5.41 -0.76 -0.94
C HIS A 106 5.40 -0.97 0.58
N GLU A 107 6.48 -1.49 1.19
CA GLU A 107 6.65 -1.56 2.65
C GLU A 107 6.48 -0.17 3.29
N VAL A 108 7.31 0.78 2.87
CA VAL A 108 7.31 2.17 3.37
C VAL A 108 5.94 2.83 3.25
N VAL A 109 5.21 2.59 2.15
CA VAL A 109 3.88 3.18 1.92
C VAL A 109 2.78 2.42 2.66
N GLU A 110 2.92 1.12 2.93
CA GLU A 110 2.00 0.37 3.80
C GLU A 110 2.07 0.91 5.23
N GLU A 111 3.24 0.81 5.86
CA GLU A 111 3.46 1.20 7.27
C GLU A 111 3.05 2.66 7.53
N ALA A 112 3.53 3.59 6.70
CA ALA A 112 3.25 5.01 6.90
C ALA A 112 1.80 5.39 6.59
N THR A 113 1.13 4.72 5.63
CA THR A 113 -0.32 4.96 5.41
C THR A 113 -1.13 4.41 6.58
N THR A 114 -0.80 3.21 7.04
CA THR A 114 -1.52 2.53 8.10
C THR A 114 -1.38 3.24 9.44
N GLU A 115 -0.19 3.74 9.81
CA GLU A 115 -0.03 4.55 11.01
C GLU A 115 -0.70 5.94 10.90
N LEU A 116 -0.60 6.63 9.76
CA LEU A 116 -1.31 7.92 9.59
C LEU A 116 -2.83 7.75 9.65
N ALA A 117 -3.37 6.70 9.00
CA ALA A 117 -4.79 6.37 9.08
C ALA A 117 -5.21 6.00 10.50
N THR A 118 -4.38 5.26 11.23
CA THR A 118 -4.59 4.95 12.65
C THR A 118 -4.71 6.23 13.49
N GLN A 119 -3.81 7.20 13.30
CA GLN A 119 -3.83 8.48 14.01
C GLN A 119 -5.08 9.33 13.68
N ILE A 120 -5.49 9.37 12.41
CA ILE A 120 -6.71 10.06 11.97
C ILE A 120 -7.99 9.44 12.57
N LEU A 121 -7.95 8.15 12.93
CA LEU A 121 -9.13 7.37 13.31
C LEU A 121 -9.22 6.98 14.78
N LEU A 122 -8.14 7.11 15.57
CA LEU A 122 -8.03 6.54 16.91
C LEU A 122 -9.17 6.99 17.86
N ASP A 123 -9.45 8.28 17.96
CA ASP A 123 -10.50 8.77 18.86
C ASP A 123 -11.92 8.36 18.39
N LYS A 124 -12.13 8.23 17.08
CA LYS A 124 -13.37 7.68 16.51
C LYS A 124 -13.52 6.19 16.79
N TYR A 125 -12.42 5.43 16.76
CA TYR A 125 -12.36 4.01 17.10
C TYR A 125 -12.68 3.77 18.58
N ILE A 126 -12.09 4.58 19.46
CA ILE A 126 -12.35 4.60 20.91
C ILE A 126 -13.83 4.90 21.21
N ALA A 127 -14.42 5.87 20.51
CA ALA A 127 -15.84 6.23 20.66
C ALA A 127 -16.80 5.14 20.15
N GLU A 128 -16.56 4.56 18.97
CA GLU A 128 -17.40 3.48 18.40
C GLU A 128 -17.32 2.16 19.20
N LEU A 129 -16.25 1.96 19.98
CA LEU A 129 -16.10 0.84 20.93
C LEU A 129 -16.64 1.14 22.34
N ASP A 130 -17.22 2.33 22.58
CA ASP A 130 -17.75 2.79 23.88
C ASP A 130 -16.71 2.71 25.03
N LEU A 131 -15.41 2.88 24.70
CA LEU A 131 -14.30 2.62 25.63
C LEU A 131 -14.19 3.62 26.79
N GLU A 132 -14.79 4.81 26.68
CA GLU A 132 -14.88 5.76 27.80
C GLU A 132 -15.63 5.19 29.02
N ARG A 133 -16.47 4.18 28.84
CA ARG A 133 -17.14 3.48 29.95
C ARG A 133 -16.27 2.39 30.57
N ILE A 134 -15.21 1.98 29.89
CA ILE A 134 -14.24 0.98 30.34
C ILE A 134 -13.04 1.68 30.98
N ALA A 135 -12.53 2.73 30.35
CA ALA A 135 -11.42 3.56 30.85
C ALA A 135 -11.77 5.06 30.75
N PRO A 136 -12.52 5.61 31.73
CA PRO A 136 -12.89 7.03 31.74
C PRO A 136 -11.68 7.97 31.64
N GLY A 137 -11.68 8.83 30.63
CA GLY A 137 -10.60 9.77 30.29
C GLY A 137 -9.63 9.27 29.21
N ILE A 138 -9.84 8.08 28.62
CA ILE A 138 -8.93 7.52 27.60
C ILE A 138 -8.84 8.36 26.32
N SER A 139 -9.89 9.09 25.96
CA SER A 139 -9.87 10.01 24.80
C SER A 139 -9.06 11.28 25.11
N GLU A 140 -9.07 11.75 26.36
CA GLU A 140 -8.45 13.03 26.77
C GLU A 140 -6.91 12.97 26.79
N VAL A 141 -6.32 11.78 26.95
CA VAL A 141 -4.86 11.62 26.95
C VAL A 141 -4.28 11.58 25.53
N SER A 142 -3.09 12.17 25.38
CA SER A 142 -2.29 12.10 24.16
C SER A 142 -1.29 10.95 24.22
N THR A 143 -1.24 10.14 23.16
CA THR A 143 -0.16 9.18 22.88
C THR A 143 0.86 9.80 21.95
N PRO A 144 2.19 9.71 22.22
CA PRO A 144 3.19 10.15 21.26
C PRO A 144 3.09 9.34 19.97
N PRO A 145 3.22 9.96 18.78
CA PRO A 145 3.15 9.23 17.51
C PRO A 145 4.42 8.37 17.31
N PRO A 146 4.29 7.11 16.87
CA PRO A 146 5.41 6.26 16.48
C PRO A 146 5.86 6.59 15.05
N TYR A 147 6.86 5.83 14.57
CA TYR A 147 7.30 5.76 13.17
C TYR A 147 7.57 7.12 12.50
N GLY A 148 8.51 7.88 13.08
CA GLY A 148 8.87 9.23 12.60
C GLY A 148 9.56 9.28 11.23
N GLU A 149 10.13 8.18 10.76
CA GLU A 149 10.93 8.07 9.54
C GLU A 149 10.08 8.11 8.26
N TYR A 150 9.00 7.31 8.17
CA TYR A 150 8.25 7.12 6.91
C TYR A 150 6.99 7.99 6.80
N ARG A 151 6.37 8.35 7.93
CA ARG A 151 5.18 9.22 7.98
C ARG A 151 5.32 10.54 7.20
N PRO A 152 6.46 11.28 7.26
CA PRO A 152 6.61 12.54 6.54
C PRO A 152 6.51 12.41 5.02
N ALA A 153 6.95 11.29 4.44
CA ALA A 153 6.85 11.03 3.01
C ALA A 153 5.38 10.86 2.57
N VAL A 154 4.64 9.97 3.22
CA VAL A 154 3.23 9.72 2.87
C VAL A 154 2.36 10.95 3.19
N GLU A 155 2.58 11.63 4.32
CA GLU A 155 1.87 12.88 4.65
C GLU A 155 2.12 13.95 3.57
N ARG A 156 3.37 14.17 3.16
CA ARG A 156 3.71 15.19 2.16
C ARG A 156 3.19 14.84 0.76
N PHE A 157 3.25 13.56 0.39
CA PHE A 157 2.71 13.04 -0.85
C PHE A 157 1.17 13.18 -0.90
N ALA A 158 0.46 12.68 0.11
CA ALA A 158 -0.99 12.70 0.19
C ALA A 158 -1.56 14.12 0.20
N ASN A 159 -0.91 15.07 0.90
CA ASN A 159 -1.30 16.48 0.86
C ASN A 159 -1.09 17.10 -0.54
N ALA A 160 -0.03 16.72 -1.26
CA ALA A 160 0.21 17.23 -2.62
C ALA A 160 -0.77 16.64 -3.64
N VAL A 161 -1.07 15.33 -3.55
CA VAL A 161 -2.13 14.67 -4.33
C VAL A 161 -3.48 15.32 -4.02
N GLY A 162 -3.84 15.44 -2.74
CA GLY A 162 -5.09 16.04 -2.28
C GLY A 162 -5.30 17.45 -2.81
N ALA A 163 -4.33 18.34 -2.65
CA ALA A 163 -4.37 19.70 -3.17
C ALA A 163 -4.51 19.76 -4.72
N ARG A 164 -4.03 18.74 -5.43
CA ARG A 164 -4.14 18.62 -6.90
C ARG A 164 -5.48 18.07 -7.38
N VAL A 165 -6.24 17.40 -6.49
CA VAL A 165 -7.53 16.75 -6.79
C VAL A 165 -8.71 17.27 -5.95
N GLU A 166 -8.52 18.37 -5.21
CA GLU A 166 -9.51 19.02 -4.33
C GLU A 166 -9.99 18.14 -3.16
N LEU A 167 -9.10 17.33 -2.60
CA LEU A 167 -9.29 16.54 -1.37
C LEU A 167 -8.30 16.96 -0.27
N SER A 168 -8.59 16.63 1.00
CA SER A 168 -7.60 16.74 2.08
C SER A 168 -6.57 15.60 2.00
N GLY A 169 -5.35 15.82 2.53
CA GLY A 169 -4.34 14.77 2.66
C GLY A 169 -4.88 13.57 3.43
N ASP A 170 -5.56 13.81 4.56
CA ASP A 170 -6.25 12.79 5.37
C ASP A 170 -7.20 11.93 4.54
N LYS A 171 -7.96 12.53 3.61
CA LYS A 171 -8.89 11.77 2.78
C LYS A 171 -8.16 10.90 1.74
N VAL A 172 -7.02 11.34 1.23
CA VAL A 172 -6.15 10.52 0.37
C VAL A 172 -5.53 9.37 1.16
N ILE A 173 -5.01 9.63 2.36
CA ILE A 173 -4.49 8.61 3.30
C ILE A 173 -5.57 7.55 3.58
N LEU A 174 -6.78 7.96 3.94
CA LEU A 174 -7.89 7.05 4.22
C LEU A 174 -8.37 6.25 2.99
N LEU A 175 -8.18 6.75 1.77
CA LEU A 175 -8.44 5.99 0.54
C LEU A 175 -7.35 4.95 0.26
N MET A 176 -6.09 5.27 0.59
CA MET A 176 -4.97 4.32 0.49
C MET A 176 -4.99 3.27 1.63
N ALA A 177 -5.54 3.60 2.79
CA ALA A 177 -5.60 2.71 3.96
C ALA A 177 -6.56 1.52 3.82
N VAL A 178 -7.52 1.57 2.88
CA VAL A 178 -8.55 0.52 2.69
C VAL A 178 -8.23 -0.44 1.53
N VAL A 179 -7.02 -0.37 0.97
CA VAL A 179 -6.54 -1.26 -0.10
C VAL A 179 -5.21 -1.91 0.29
N ASN A 180 -4.92 -3.06 -0.31
CA ASN A 180 -3.67 -3.80 -0.14
C ASN A 180 -2.42 -2.94 -0.44
N ALA A 181 -1.28 -3.30 0.14
CA ALA A 181 0.04 -2.67 -0.12
C ALA A 181 0.34 -2.47 -1.61
N GLU A 182 -0.01 -3.44 -2.46
CA GLU A 182 0.13 -3.41 -3.93
C GLU A 182 -0.63 -2.24 -4.59
N ASP A 183 -1.81 -1.91 -4.07
CA ASP A 183 -2.77 -0.97 -4.67
C ASP A 183 -2.64 0.47 -4.17
N LYS A 184 -1.90 0.74 -3.08
CA LYS A 184 -1.87 2.09 -2.48
C LYS A 184 -1.34 3.17 -3.43
N PHE A 185 -0.34 2.85 -4.27
CA PHE A 185 0.10 3.76 -5.35
C PHE A 185 -0.95 3.91 -6.45
N ARG A 186 -1.66 2.82 -6.80
CA ARG A 186 -2.70 2.84 -7.83
C ARG A 186 -3.85 3.76 -7.46
N VAL A 187 -4.28 3.76 -6.19
CA VAL A 187 -5.29 4.72 -5.67
C VAL A 187 -4.88 6.18 -5.92
N ALA A 188 -3.62 6.54 -5.64
CA ALA A 188 -3.13 7.89 -5.90
C ALA A 188 -2.99 8.20 -7.40
N ALA A 189 -2.63 7.21 -8.22
CA ALA A 189 -2.55 7.33 -9.67
C ALA A 189 -3.93 7.53 -10.31
N GLU A 190 -4.95 6.80 -9.86
CA GLU A 190 -6.34 6.93 -10.32
C GLU A 190 -6.92 8.31 -9.95
N LEU A 191 -6.69 8.81 -8.73
CA LEU A 191 -7.10 10.17 -8.33
C LEU A 191 -6.50 11.26 -9.25
N LEU A 192 -5.22 11.15 -9.61
CA LEU A 192 -4.54 12.10 -10.50
C LEU A 192 -5.01 11.97 -11.96
N TYR A 193 -5.29 10.74 -12.41
CA TYR A 193 -5.85 10.44 -13.73
C TYR A 193 -7.28 11.00 -13.86
N ASP A 194 -8.19 10.66 -12.95
CA ASP A 194 -9.62 10.99 -13.07
C ASP A 194 -9.84 12.52 -13.05
N LYS A 195 -8.97 13.27 -12.37
CA LYS A 195 -8.97 14.75 -12.32
C LYS A 195 -8.42 15.45 -13.58
N THR A 196 -7.69 14.76 -14.47
CA THR A 196 -6.87 15.41 -15.51
C THR A 196 -6.91 14.75 -16.89
N LEU A 197 -7.13 13.43 -16.94
CA LEU A 197 -6.92 12.57 -18.10
C LEU A 197 -8.20 11.88 -18.57
N SER A 198 -9.21 11.76 -17.71
CA SER A 198 -10.54 11.20 -18.01
C SER A 198 -11.15 11.71 -19.33
N ASP A 199 -11.14 13.03 -19.55
CA ASP A 199 -11.66 13.64 -20.79
C ASP A 199 -10.68 13.57 -21.98
N VAL A 200 -9.42 13.21 -21.75
CA VAL A 200 -8.30 13.36 -22.71
C VAL A 200 -7.85 12.01 -23.30
N VAL A 201 -7.81 10.97 -22.48
CA VAL A 201 -7.30 9.63 -22.76
C VAL A 201 -8.47 8.68 -23.08
N PRO A 202 -8.40 7.83 -24.12
CA PRO A 202 -9.43 6.83 -24.39
C PRO A 202 -9.57 5.84 -23.23
N GLU A 203 -10.78 5.35 -22.96
CA GLU A 203 -11.02 4.40 -21.85
C GLU A 203 -10.19 3.12 -21.99
N GLN A 204 -9.98 2.64 -23.22
CA GLN A 204 -9.15 1.46 -23.51
C GLN A 204 -7.66 1.68 -23.16
N ALA A 205 -7.22 2.93 -22.95
CA ALA A 205 -5.88 3.30 -22.51
C ALA A 205 -5.81 3.66 -21.00
N ARG A 206 -6.95 3.76 -20.27
CA ARG A 206 -6.98 4.15 -18.84
C ARG A 206 -6.03 3.33 -17.99
N ALA A 207 -6.11 1.99 -18.09
CA ALA A 207 -5.29 1.09 -17.28
C ALA A 207 -3.77 1.27 -17.51
N GLY A 208 -3.35 1.48 -18.77
CA GLY A 208 -1.94 1.74 -19.09
C GLY A 208 -1.47 3.10 -18.57
N ALA A 209 -2.28 4.14 -18.74
CA ALA A 209 -1.99 5.48 -18.24
C ALA A 209 -1.87 5.52 -16.70
N VAL A 210 -2.78 4.84 -15.99
CA VAL A 210 -2.72 4.69 -14.52
C VAL A 210 -1.45 3.94 -14.10
N ALA A 211 -1.10 2.83 -14.74
CA ALA A 211 0.11 2.07 -14.43
C ALA A 211 1.41 2.88 -14.70
N GLU A 212 1.45 3.71 -15.74
CA GLU A 212 2.59 4.61 -15.97
C GLU A 212 2.73 5.70 -14.88
N ILE A 213 1.60 6.22 -14.38
CA ILE A 213 1.58 7.22 -13.29
C ILE A 213 2.00 6.57 -11.96
N GLU A 214 1.53 5.35 -11.67
CA GLU A 214 1.89 4.55 -10.51
C GLU A 214 3.40 4.24 -10.50
N ALA A 215 3.93 3.74 -11.62
CA ALA A 215 5.35 3.41 -11.76
C ALA A 215 6.28 4.64 -11.62
N ALA A 216 5.79 5.85 -11.91
CA ALA A 216 6.53 7.09 -11.71
C ALA A 216 6.71 7.47 -10.22
N MET A 217 5.87 6.97 -9.31
CA MET A 217 5.93 7.29 -7.87
C MET A 217 6.94 6.44 -7.10
N LYS A 218 7.00 5.13 -7.41
CA LYS A 218 7.72 4.13 -6.59
C LYS A 218 9.21 4.44 -6.35
N PRO A 219 10.01 4.95 -7.33
CA PRO A 219 11.45 5.14 -7.14
C PRO A 219 11.83 6.09 -6.00
N ALA A 220 11.02 7.12 -5.72
CA ALA A 220 11.29 8.03 -4.62
C ALA A 220 11.03 7.38 -3.25
N PHE A 221 9.93 6.64 -3.09
CA PHE A 221 9.66 5.88 -1.86
C PHE A 221 10.64 4.72 -1.63
N ALA A 222 11.11 4.06 -2.69
CA ALA A 222 12.18 3.05 -2.58
C ALA A 222 13.49 3.61 -1.98
N SER A 223 13.74 4.92 -2.09
CA SER A 223 14.98 5.56 -1.62
C SER A 223 15.02 5.92 -0.12
N ILE A 224 13.92 5.72 0.61
CA ILE A 224 13.84 6.08 2.05
C ILE A 224 13.82 4.87 3.00
N HIS A 225 13.78 3.64 2.49
CA HIS A 225 13.90 2.42 3.29
C HIS A 225 15.25 2.39 4.02
N GLY A 226 15.22 2.33 5.36
CA GLY A 226 16.42 2.30 6.21
C GLY A 226 16.88 3.66 6.76
N TYR A 227 16.03 4.69 6.66
CA TYR A 227 16.20 5.98 7.34
C TYR A 227 16.00 5.87 8.86
N ASP A 228 16.72 6.68 9.65
CA ASP A 228 16.53 6.74 11.11
C ASP A 228 15.49 7.79 11.52
N ALA A 229 14.44 7.37 12.24
CA ALA A 229 13.42 8.25 12.82
C ALA A 229 14.00 9.32 13.77
N ASN A 230 15.20 9.09 14.29
CA ASN A 230 15.88 9.95 15.24
C ASN A 230 16.85 10.95 14.57
N ASP A 231 17.15 10.83 13.27
CA ASP A 231 17.95 11.82 12.54
C ASP A 231 17.03 12.87 11.86
N PRO A 232 17.10 14.16 12.24
CA PRO A 232 16.31 15.21 11.62
C PRO A 232 16.60 15.43 10.12
N LEU A 233 17.74 14.95 9.61
CA LEU A 233 18.06 14.97 8.18
C LEU A 233 17.24 13.92 7.43
N ASP A 234 17.18 12.68 7.92
CA ASP A 234 16.43 11.59 7.30
C ASP A 234 14.92 11.85 7.32
N VAL A 235 14.39 12.33 8.44
CA VAL A 235 12.99 12.78 8.58
C VAL A 235 12.65 13.88 7.54
N LYS A 236 13.60 14.77 7.25
CA LYS A 236 13.45 15.81 6.22
C LYS A 236 13.58 15.26 4.79
N MET A 237 14.50 14.32 4.56
CA MET A 237 14.68 13.65 3.26
C MET A 237 13.45 12.80 2.91
N SER A 238 12.81 12.18 3.90
CA SER A 238 11.54 11.47 3.78
C SER A 238 10.43 12.38 3.24
N ALA A 239 10.22 13.54 3.87
CA ALA A 239 9.26 14.54 3.37
C ALA A 239 9.59 15.04 1.94
N MET A 240 10.88 15.14 1.59
CA MET A 240 11.30 15.49 0.23
C MET A 240 11.00 14.38 -0.79
N ALA A 241 11.22 13.11 -0.44
CA ALA A 241 10.92 11.96 -1.30
C ALA A 241 9.42 11.85 -1.60
N GLY A 242 8.55 12.07 -0.60
CA GLY A 242 7.10 12.12 -0.79
C GLY A 242 6.66 13.23 -1.76
N LEU A 243 7.27 14.42 -1.67
CA LEU A 243 7.04 15.50 -2.62
C LEU A 243 7.56 15.15 -4.03
N GLN A 244 8.71 14.48 -4.13
CA GLN A 244 9.31 14.06 -5.39
C GLN A 244 8.44 13.01 -6.10
N ALA A 245 7.89 12.03 -5.38
CA ALA A 245 6.97 11.04 -5.94
C ALA A 245 5.74 11.70 -6.59
N PHE A 246 5.15 12.70 -5.93
CA PHE A 246 4.07 13.50 -6.50
C PHE A 246 4.52 14.29 -7.75
N GLN A 247 5.70 14.90 -7.72
CA GLN A 247 6.24 15.65 -8.86
C GLN A 247 6.48 14.75 -10.08
N GLN A 248 7.02 13.54 -9.87
CA GLN A 248 7.23 12.55 -10.91
C GLN A 248 5.90 12.04 -11.51
N ALA A 249 4.90 11.75 -10.67
CA ALA A 249 3.55 11.40 -11.11
C ALA A 249 2.87 12.53 -11.90
N ASN A 250 2.90 13.77 -11.39
CA ASN A 250 2.29 14.92 -12.07
C ASN A 250 3.02 15.28 -13.37
N ALA A 251 4.34 15.05 -13.48
CA ALA A 251 5.07 15.14 -14.75
C ALA A 251 4.55 14.10 -15.76
N LYS A 252 4.42 12.84 -15.36
CA LYS A 252 3.85 11.77 -16.20
C LYS A 252 2.42 12.08 -16.65
N VAL A 253 1.57 12.62 -15.76
CA VAL A 253 0.21 13.09 -16.11
C VAL A 253 0.26 14.14 -17.23
N ASN A 254 1.17 15.13 -17.14
CA ASN A 254 1.31 16.15 -18.16
C ASN A 254 1.82 15.60 -19.50
N ASP A 255 2.75 14.64 -19.49
CA ASP A 255 3.23 13.97 -20.69
C ASP A 255 2.13 13.14 -21.37
N LEU A 256 1.32 12.40 -20.60
CA LEU A 256 0.16 11.67 -21.09
C LEU A 256 -0.90 12.60 -21.68
N ALA A 257 -1.24 13.69 -20.97
CA ALA A 257 -2.18 14.70 -21.45
C ALA A 257 -1.71 15.32 -22.78
N LYS A 258 -0.42 15.65 -22.88
CA LYS A 258 0.21 16.19 -24.10
C LYS A 258 0.22 15.18 -25.25
N TYR A 259 0.56 13.91 -24.97
CA TYR A 259 0.56 12.84 -25.97
C TYR A 259 -0.84 12.64 -26.56
N TRP A 260 -1.86 12.44 -25.73
CA TRP A 260 -3.22 12.19 -26.19
C TRP A 260 -3.87 13.43 -26.81
N SER A 261 -3.55 14.64 -26.33
CA SER A 261 -3.96 15.89 -26.99
C SER A 261 -3.41 16.02 -28.41
N ALA A 262 -2.18 15.54 -28.67
CA ALA A 262 -1.57 15.58 -29.99
C ALA A 262 -2.03 14.44 -30.93
N ASN A 263 -2.47 13.30 -30.38
CA ASN A 263 -2.82 12.09 -31.14
C ASN A 263 -4.34 11.87 -31.28
N GLN A 264 -5.09 12.93 -31.60
CA GLN A 264 -6.55 12.90 -31.70
C GLN A 264 -7.10 11.84 -32.68
N ASP A 265 -6.40 11.56 -33.78
CA ASP A 265 -6.86 10.56 -34.76
C ASP A 265 -6.62 9.11 -34.28
N LEU A 266 -5.60 8.87 -33.45
CA LEU A 266 -5.43 7.59 -32.75
C LEU A 266 -6.53 7.41 -31.69
N ARG A 267 -6.83 8.47 -30.92
CA ARG A 267 -7.97 8.47 -30.00
C ARG A 267 -9.28 8.11 -30.72
N ARG A 268 -9.61 8.81 -31.81
CA ARG A 268 -10.82 8.53 -32.62
C ARG A 268 -10.89 7.10 -33.13
N SER A 269 -9.75 6.49 -33.51
CA SER A 269 -9.75 5.09 -33.97
C SER A 269 -9.94 4.09 -32.83
N MET A 270 -9.47 4.39 -31.62
CA MET A 270 -9.73 3.60 -30.41
C MET A 270 -11.17 3.77 -29.91
N ASP A 271 -11.68 5.01 -29.85
CA ASP A 271 -13.07 5.34 -29.51
C ASP A 271 -14.07 4.66 -30.47
N ALA A 272 -13.72 4.55 -31.76
CA ALA A 272 -14.49 3.83 -32.77
C ALA A 272 -14.35 2.29 -32.73
N GLY A 273 -13.58 1.73 -31.79
CA GLY A 273 -13.34 0.28 -31.68
C GLY A 273 -12.43 -0.32 -32.76
N LEU A 274 -11.75 0.50 -33.55
CA LEU A 274 -10.88 0.08 -34.65
C LEU A 274 -9.43 -0.19 -34.24
N GLY A 275 -9.05 0.15 -33.00
CA GLY A 275 -7.68 0.02 -32.45
C GLY A 275 -7.12 -1.40 -32.31
N ALA A 276 -7.75 -2.42 -32.91
CA ALA A 276 -7.39 -3.83 -32.81
C ALA A 276 -7.10 -4.53 -34.15
N THR A 277 -7.00 -3.80 -35.27
CA THR A 277 -6.43 -4.36 -36.52
C THR A 277 -4.91 -4.25 -36.52
N PRO A 278 -4.15 -5.37 -36.53
CA PRO A 278 -2.73 -5.33 -36.86
C PRO A 278 -2.52 -4.74 -38.26
N PRO A 279 -1.37 -4.11 -38.56
CA PRO A 279 -1.07 -3.68 -39.92
C PRO A 279 -1.05 -4.91 -40.84
N LEU A 280 -1.96 -4.94 -41.82
CA LEU A 280 -1.90 -5.90 -42.91
C LEU A 280 -0.62 -5.62 -43.71
N HIS A 281 0.46 -6.34 -43.39
CA HIS A 281 1.61 -6.42 -44.26
C HIS A 281 1.14 -6.90 -45.63
N SER A 282 1.31 -6.06 -46.65
CA SER A 282 1.08 -6.39 -48.05
C SER A 282 2.00 -7.53 -48.47
N ALA A 283 1.55 -8.76 -48.26
CA ALA A 283 2.22 -9.97 -48.69
C ALA A 283 2.24 -10.03 -50.22
N GLN A 284 3.23 -9.39 -50.84
CA GLN A 284 3.52 -9.55 -52.26
C GLN A 284 3.81 -11.04 -52.51
N VAL A 285 2.92 -11.68 -53.26
CA VAL A 285 2.98 -13.10 -53.59
C VAL A 285 4.19 -13.39 -54.49
N PRO A 286 5.11 -14.29 -54.11
CA PRO A 286 6.04 -14.92 -55.02
C PRO A 286 5.43 -16.23 -55.54
N THR A 287 5.36 -16.37 -56.86
CA THR A 287 4.84 -17.55 -57.58
C THR A 287 5.65 -18.82 -57.23
N PRO A 288 5.04 -20.01 -57.06
CA PRO A 288 5.75 -21.21 -56.60
C PRO A 288 6.74 -21.77 -57.64
N GLY A 289 7.93 -22.17 -57.19
CA GLY A 289 8.96 -22.78 -58.03
C GLY A 289 9.95 -23.69 -57.28
N ALA A 290 10.00 -24.95 -57.69
CA ALA A 290 11.07 -25.94 -57.49
C ALA A 290 11.68 -26.17 -56.08
N ALA A 291 11.26 -27.28 -55.46
CA ALA A 291 12.13 -28.18 -54.70
C ALA A 291 12.46 -29.41 -55.60
N PRO A 292 13.40 -30.34 -55.28
CA PRO A 292 13.95 -30.65 -53.94
C PRO A 292 15.46 -31.09 -53.91
N VAL A 293 15.79 -31.83 -52.83
CA VAL A 293 16.94 -32.73 -52.55
C VAL A 293 18.32 -32.15 -52.17
N PRO A 294 19.10 -32.85 -51.30
CA PRO A 294 19.94 -32.18 -50.29
C PRO A 294 21.42 -32.65 -50.24
N ARG A 295 22.21 -32.12 -49.29
CA ARG A 295 23.48 -32.73 -48.86
C ARG A 295 23.66 -32.78 -47.34
N ARG A 296 24.28 -33.87 -46.88
CA ARG A 296 24.71 -34.11 -45.49
C ARG A 296 26.03 -33.39 -45.19
N SER A 297 26.20 -32.95 -43.94
CA SER A 297 27.26 -33.41 -42.99
C SER A 297 27.07 -32.64 -41.67
N ALA A 298 26.85 -33.27 -40.51
CA ALA A 298 27.73 -34.19 -39.77
C ALA A 298 28.85 -33.45 -38.99
N ASN A 299 28.60 -33.18 -37.70
CA ASN A 299 29.52 -33.49 -36.59
C ASN A 299 28.90 -33.18 -35.20
N GLN A 300 28.69 -34.24 -34.42
CA GLN A 300 28.77 -34.33 -32.95
C GLN A 300 29.96 -35.27 -32.61
N PRO A 301 30.41 -35.46 -31.34
CA PRO A 301 29.93 -34.95 -30.05
C PRO A 301 30.94 -33.89 -29.48
N GLN A 302 31.52 -33.83 -28.27
CA GLN A 302 31.56 -34.62 -27.01
C GLN A 302 32.32 -33.80 -25.91
N ALA A 303 32.30 -34.08 -24.60
CA ALA A 303 31.21 -34.19 -23.61
C ALA A 303 31.78 -34.02 -22.18
N HIS A 304 30.93 -33.81 -21.15
CA HIS A 304 31.27 -33.69 -19.71
C HIS A 304 32.01 -32.39 -19.28
N ARG A 305 31.90 -31.85 -18.05
CA ARG A 305 31.68 -32.50 -16.73
C ARG A 305 30.84 -31.68 -15.73
N GLU A 306 30.13 -32.43 -14.88
CA GLU A 306 29.83 -32.14 -13.46
C GLU A 306 30.68 -33.07 -12.57
N PRO A 307 30.63 -32.99 -11.22
CA PRO A 307 30.59 -31.83 -10.32
C PRO A 307 31.88 -31.86 -9.42
N PRO A 308 31.92 -31.40 -8.14
CA PRO A 308 31.17 -31.98 -7.01
C PRO A 308 30.54 -30.97 -6.01
N THR A 309 29.74 -31.49 -5.09
CA THR A 309 29.10 -30.80 -3.96
C THR A 309 30.04 -30.46 -2.80
N SER A 310 29.68 -29.47 -1.96
CA SER A 310 30.15 -29.36 -0.58
C SER A 310 28.97 -29.09 0.39
N ARG A 311 29.19 -29.37 1.69
CA ARG A 311 28.31 -29.11 2.84
C ARG A 311 29.17 -28.58 4.00
N GLY A 312 28.54 -27.94 4.99
CA GLY A 312 29.19 -27.41 6.18
C GLY A 312 29.43 -25.90 6.07
N ASP A 313 29.03 -25.07 7.04
CA ASP A 313 28.31 -25.33 8.30
C ASP A 313 27.12 -24.37 8.47
#